data_AF-A0A6S7D2T2-F1
#
_entry.id   AF-A0A6S7D2T2-F1
#
_cell.length_a   1.000
_cell.length_b   1.000
_cell.length_c   1.000
_cell.angle_alpha   90.00
_cell.angle_beta   90.00
_cell.angle_gamma   90.00
#
_symmetry.space_group_name_H-M   'P 1'
#
loop_
_entity.id
_entity.type
_entity.pdbx_description
1 polymer ?
#
loop_
_entity_poly.entity_id
_entity_poly.type
_entity_poly.pdbx_seq_one_letter_code
_entity_poly.pdbx_strand_id
1 'polypeptide(L)' 'MTGDNKEYAQLRALATAAGLDIPAEREAEVDGVLQAWLVDANALSRKMSAAQFQTLVPVTVFAHPLAEDEDK' A
#
# COMPACT_ATOMS: atom_id res chain seq x y z
N MET A 1 21.51 12.20 -26.17
CA MET A 1 20.67 11.16 -25.54
C MET A 1 20.77 11.36 -24.03
N THR A 2 19.91 12.20 -23.47
CA THR A 2 19.96 12.56 -22.04
C THR A 2 18.53 12.85 -21.58
N GLY A 3 17.73 11.80 -21.40
CA GLY A 3 16.32 11.89 -21.00
C GLY A 3 15.94 11.09 -19.75
N ASP A 4 16.62 9.98 -19.47
CA ASP A 4 15.99 8.89 -18.69
C ASP A 4 16.22 8.90 -17.17
N ASN A 5 17.03 9.81 -16.62
CA ASN A 5 17.51 9.62 -15.23
C ASN A 5 16.57 10.13 -14.12
N LYS A 6 15.36 10.58 -14.44
CA LYS A 6 14.41 11.17 -13.48
C LYS A 6 13.06 10.44 -13.37
N GLU A 7 12.70 9.64 -14.35
CA GLU A 7 11.32 9.13 -14.51
C GLU A 7 10.86 8.27 -13.32
N TYR A 8 11.78 7.51 -12.70
CA TYR A 8 11.46 6.61 -11.58
C TYR A 8 12.25 6.90 -10.29
N ALA A 9 12.74 8.13 -10.10
CA ALA A 9 13.58 8.47 -8.96
C ALA A 9 12.90 8.19 -7.60
N GLN A 10 11.60 8.46 -7.51
CA GLN A 10 10.82 8.20 -6.30
C GLN A 10 10.63 6.70 -6.06
N LEU A 11 10.29 5.93 -7.11
CA LEU A 11 10.18 4.47 -7.03
C LEU A 11 11.49 3.86 -6.51
N ARG A 12 12.63 4.24 -7.11
CA ARG A 12 13.95 3.73 -6.69
C ARG A 12 14.30 4.07 -5.25
N ALA A 13 13.98 5.28 -4.80
CA ALA A 13 14.20 5.68 -3.40
C ALA A 13 13.37 4.83 -2.42
N LEU A 14 12.10 4.56 -2.76
CA LEU A 14 11.23 3.72 -1.96
C LEU A 14 11.66 2.25 -1.99
N ALA A 15 12.05 1.73 -3.16
CA ALA A 15 12.58 0.37 -3.30
C ALA A 15 13.85 0.19 -2.44
N THR A 16 14.75 1.17 -2.46
CA THR A 16 15.95 1.18 -1.60
C THR A 16 15.59 1.16 -0.12
N ALA A 17 14.64 2.00 0.30
CA ALA A 17 14.20 2.04 1.69
C ALA A 17 13.50 0.73 2.14
N ALA A 18 12.83 0.06 1.21
CA ALA A 18 12.17 -1.22 1.44
C ALA A 18 13.12 -2.44 1.30
N GLY A 19 14.38 -2.23 0.89
CA GLY A 19 15.32 -3.31 0.60
C GLY A 19 14.90 -4.20 -0.57
N LEU A 20 14.18 -3.62 -1.54
CA LEU A 20 13.69 -4.31 -2.73
C LEU A 20 14.59 -4.00 -3.92
N ASP A 21 15.02 -5.04 -4.63
CA ASP A 21 15.67 -4.90 -5.94
C ASP A 21 14.60 -4.99 -7.04
N ILE A 22 14.34 -3.87 -7.71
CA ILE A 22 13.38 -3.78 -8.80
C ILE A 22 14.16 -3.75 -10.12
N PRO A 23 14.06 -4.80 -10.96
CA PRO A 23 14.69 -4.79 -12.28
C PRO A 23 14.20 -3.63 -13.14
N ALA A 24 15.09 -3.06 -13.96
CA ALA A 24 14.80 -1.90 -14.78
C ALA A 24 13.58 -2.12 -15.70
N GLU A 25 13.44 -3.33 -16.26
CA GLU A 25 12.33 -3.74 -17.12
C GLU A 25 10.96 -3.78 -16.41
N ARG A 26 10.95 -3.76 -15.06
CA ARG A 26 9.73 -3.75 -14.25
C ARG A 26 9.39 -2.35 -13.72
N GLU A 27 10.29 -1.36 -13.83
CA GLU A 27 10.10 -0.05 -13.22
C GLU A 27 8.81 0.64 -13.68
N ALA A 28 8.50 0.60 -14.97
CA ALA A 28 7.30 1.24 -15.52
C ALA A 28 5.99 0.64 -14.99
N GLU A 29 5.91 -0.70 -14.88
CA GLU A 29 4.73 -1.39 -14.36
C GLU A 29 4.56 -1.14 -12.86
N VAL A 30 5.66 -1.21 -12.11
CA VAL A 30 5.66 -0.99 -10.66
C VAL A 30 5.35 0.47 -10.34
N ASP A 31 5.92 1.43 -11.08
CA ASP A 31 5.60 2.85 -10.89
C ASP A 31 4.12 3.11 -11.15
N GLY A 32 3.54 2.56 -12.23
CA GLY A 32 2.11 2.70 -12.50
C GLY A 32 1.22 2.23 -11.35
N VAL A 33 1.54 1.07 -10.75
CA VAL A 33 0.83 0.55 -9.56
C VAL A 33 1.07 1.44 -8.34
N LEU A 34 2.32 1.85 -8.10
CA LEU A 34 2.68 2.70 -6.97
C LEU A 34 1.96 4.05 -7.03
N GLN A 35 1.92 4.71 -8.18
CA GLN A 35 1.26 6.01 -8.34
C GLN A 35 -0.25 5.91 -8.08
N ALA A 36 -0.90 4.86 -8.60
CA ALA A 36 -2.32 4.61 -8.33
C ALA A 36 -2.57 4.42 -6.82
N TRP A 37 -1.73 3.62 -6.16
CA TRP A 37 -1.87 3.33 -4.73
C TRP A 37 -1.57 4.54 -3.84
N LEU A 38 -0.56 5.35 -4.18
CA LEU A 38 -0.14 6.51 -3.38
C LEU A 38 -1.25 7.55 -3.22
N VAL A 39 -2.09 7.75 -4.23
CA VAL A 39 -3.22 8.70 -4.16
C VAL A 39 -4.18 8.29 -3.05
N ASP A 40 -4.63 7.04 -3.09
CA ASP A 40 -5.62 6.50 -2.14
C ASP A 40 -5.02 6.32 -0.74
N ALA A 41 -3.78 5.84 -0.64
CA ALA A 41 -3.08 5.69 0.62
C ALA A 41 -2.92 7.02 1.36
N ASN A 42 -2.57 8.09 0.63
CA ASN A 42 -2.45 9.43 1.21
C ASN A 42 -3.82 10.02 1.61
N ALA A 43 -4.88 9.75 0.83
CA ALA A 43 -6.23 10.16 1.21
C ALA A 43 -6.69 9.47 2.50
N LEU A 44 -6.42 8.17 2.64
CA LEU A 44 -6.69 7.43 3.86
C LEU A 44 -5.86 7.94 5.04
N SER A 45 -4.56 8.17 4.84
CA SER A 45 -3.67 8.71 5.88
C SER A 45 -4.17 10.05 6.42
N ARG A 46 -4.57 10.97 5.54
CA ARG A 46 -5.17 12.26 5.95
C ARG A 46 -6.46 12.07 6.74
N LYS A 47 -7.33 11.16 6.30
CA LYS A 47 -8.57 10.83 7.02
C LYS A 47 -8.25 10.31 8.42
N MET A 48 -7.41 9.28 8.54
CA MET A 48 -7.09 8.65 9.82
C MET A 48 -6.30 9.57 10.77
N SER A 49 -5.60 10.56 10.23
CA SER A 49 -4.87 11.57 11.04
C SER A 49 -5.79 12.66 11.62
N ALA A 50 -7.03 12.81 11.13
CA ALA A 50 -7.93 13.84 11.62
C ALA A 50 -8.46 13.52 13.03
N ALA A 51 -8.66 14.56 13.85
CA ALA A 51 -8.99 14.44 15.28
C ALA A 51 -10.17 13.49 15.56
N GLN A 52 -11.21 13.56 14.75
CA GLN A 52 -12.42 12.73 14.86
C GLN A 52 -12.19 11.23 14.63
N PHE A 53 -11.03 10.82 14.11
CA PHE A 53 -10.66 9.42 13.85
C PHE A 53 -9.48 8.94 14.70
N GLN A 54 -8.93 9.76 15.60
CA GLN A 54 -7.76 9.41 16.42
C GLN A 54 -7.98 8.24 17.37
N THR A 55 -9.23 8.05 17.83
CA THR A 55 -9.59 6.94 18.73
C THR A 55 -10.13 5.72 17.97
N LEU A 56 -10.08 5.74 16.64
CA LEU A 56 -10.60 4.65 15.81
C LEU A 56 -9.58 3.51 15.81
N VAL A 57 -9.99 2.35 16.33
CA VAL A 57 -9.18 1.14 16.37
C VAL A 57 -9.66 0.13 15.32
N PRO A 58 -8.76 -0.67 14.71
CA PRO A 58 -9.18 -1.75 13.83
C PRO A 58 -10.15 -2.70 14.54
N VAL A 59 -11.19 -3.14 13.84
CA VAL A 59 -12.04 -4.23 14.33
C VAL A 59 -11.24 -5.52 14.21
N THR A 60 -10.85 -6.12 15.35
CA THR A 60 -10.07 -7.37 15.38
C THR A 60 -10.95 -8.60 15.67
N VAL A 61 -12.27 -8.49 15.45
CA VAL A 61 -13.18 -9.62 15.62
C VAL A 61 -13.07 -10.52 14.39
N PHE A 62 -12.35 -11.63 14.53
CA PHE A 62 -12.49 -12.74 13.58
C PHE A 62 -13.87 -13.36 13.79
N ALA A 63 -14.82 -13.01 12.93
CA ALA A 63 -16.06 -13.75 12.80
C ALA A 63 -15.74 -15.07 12.09
N HIS A 64 -15.19 -16.04 12.82
CA HIS A 64 -15.23 -17.42 12.35
C HIS A 64 -16.70 -17.85 12.36
N PRO A 65 -17.24 -18.40 11.26
CA PRO A 65 -18.51 -19.12 11.35
C PRO A 65 -18.31 -20.21 12.41
N LEU A 66 -19.15 -20.21 13.45
CA LEU A 66 -19.31 -21.39 14.28
C LEU A 66 -19.70 -22.51 13.31
N ALA A 67 -18.90 -23.58 13.23
CA ALA A 67 -19.36 -24.79 12.59
C ALA A 67 -20.68 -25.14 13.26
N GLU A 68 -21.75 -25.24 12.48
CA GLU A 68 -22.99 -25.81 12.98
C GLU A 68 -22.63 -27.21 13.44
N ASP A 69 -22.70 -27.46 14.75
CA ASP A 69 -22.62 -28.81 15.27
C ASP A 69 -23.80 -29.57 14.62
N GLU A 70 -23.49 -30.40 13.63
CA GLU A 70 -24.44 -31.37 13.09
C GLU A 70 -24.74 -32.35 14.23
N ASP A 71 -25.75 -32.01 15.03
CA ASP A 71 -26.36 -32.91 16.01
C ASP A 71 -26.80 -34.19 15.27
N LYS A 72 -26.15 -35.28 15.65
CA LYS A 72 -26.42 -36.65 15.21
C LYS A 72 -27.70 -37.20 15.80
#